data_AF-A0A101JAP1-F1
#
_entry.id   AF-A0A101JAP1-F1
#
_cell.length_a   1.000
_cell.length_b   1.000
_cell.length_c   1.000
_cell.angle_alpha   90.00
_cell.angle_beta   90.00
_cell.angle_gamma   90.00
#
_symmetry.space_group_name_H-M   'P 1'
#
loop_
_entity.id
_entity.type
_entity.pdbx_description
1 polymer ?
#
loop_
_entity_poly.entity_id
_entity_poly.type
_entity_poly.pdbx_seq_one_letter_code
_entity_poly.pdbx_strand_id
1 'polypeptide(L)'
;MTLHGMNSTASRQRCTGESYQSLQALLVAGEDACRIPAALPAQAELEAAIALRVAKMGGLSKHPWGIEKLVPRADQLNVDLLNEPYVVSYWAEMLLPRLVDDVCDVRDAISGVGGLRYRSSSSAVRLFRPGMVGSVLLKGFDPRWWERIARRIYEREPRTAVFVESDWSRRERAAGRASRESSVMDPAIASALLRRVRATCGLGEANGTDVWCSAIGHETFWTLEATDGPACSELAPLLTDGPTGLGWRVNTFNCLCEQGRDGCSVNMTAWDESVSVRYLNLRWGRLTITDQTRASIAEMNRMAFR
;
A
#
# COMPACT_ATOMS: atom_id res chain seq x y z
N MET A 1 13.38 -0.63 39.95
CA MET A 1 12.07 -0.21 39.43
C MET A 1 12.34 0.74 38.26
N THR A 2 12.53 0.16 37.09
CA THR A 2 13.13 0.81 35.91
C THR A 2 12.02 1.07 34.89
N LEU A 3 11.96 2.31 34.40
CA LEU A 3 11.01 2.81 33.41
C LEU A 3 11.07 1.99 32.10
N HIS A 4 10.21 0.97 31.98
CA HIS A 4 10.07 0.12 30.77
C HIS A 4 8.61 -0.05 30.31
N GLY A 5 7.69 0.79 30.80
CA GLY A 5 6.24 0.59 30.65
C GLY A 5 5.48 1.58 29.75
N MET A 6 6.15 2.48 29.01
CA MET A 6 5.46 3.47 28.16
C MET A 6 6.06 3.51 26.75
N ASN A 7 5.57 2.64 25.88
CA ASN A 7 5.55 2.74 24.41
C ASN A 7 4.49 1.73 23.92
N SER A 8 3.27 1.79 24.45
CA SER A 8 2.18 2.71 24.07
C SER A 8 1.83 2.54 22.60
N THR A 9 0.55 2.34 22.32
CA THR A 9 -0.02 2.05 21.01
C THR A 9 0.32 3.10 19.92
N ALA A 10 0.96 4.21 20.28
CA ALA A 10 1.44 5.28 19.42
C ALA A 10 2.23 4.81 18.20
N SER A 11 3.16 3.84 18.34
CA SER A 11 3.90 3.33 17.16
C SER A 11 2.96 2.68 16.15
N ARG A 12 1.96 1.93 16.63
CA ARG A 12 0.93 1.34 15.76
C ARG A 12 0.05 2.42 15.15
N GLN A 13 -0.38 3.43 15.91
CA GLN A 13 -1.12 4.58 15.39
C GLN A 13 -0.34 5.28 14.27
N ARG A 14 0.97 5.44 14.41
CA ARG A 14 1.82 6.07 13.39
C ARG A 14 1.95 5.21 12.12
N CYS A 15 2.09 3.90 12.26
CA CYS A 15 2.17 2.96 11.13
C CYS A 15 0.84 2.72 10.41
N THR A 16 -0.29 2.86 11.09
CA THR A 16 -1.60 2.42 10.58
C THR A 16 -2.65 3.52 10.50
N GLY A 17 -2.53 4.61 11.25
CA GLY A 17 -3.59 5.61 11.41
C GLY A 17 -4.76 5.16 12.29
N GLU A 18 -4.67 4.00 12.97
CA GLU A 18 -5.68 3.59 13.95
C GLU A 18 -5.83 4.64 15.07
N SER A 19 -7.05 4.82 15.57
CA SER A 19 -7.28 5.77 16.67
C SER A 19 -6.90 5.15 18.01
N TYR A 20 -6.55 6.01 18.98
CA TYR A 20 -6.32 5.56 20.35
C TYR A 20 -7.52 4.77 20.89
N GLN A 21 -8.77 5.20 20.63
CA GLN A 21 -9.95 4.46 21.10
C GLN A 21 -10.04 3.05 20.49
N SER A 22 -9.75 2.89 19.19
CA SER A 22 -9.79 1.56 18.58
C SER A 22 -8.73 0.61 19.15
N LEU A 23 -7.54 1.12 19.45
CA LEU A 23 -6.48 0.31 20.04
C LEU A 23 -6.72 0.04 21.53
N GLN A 24 -7.34 0.98 22.26
CA GLN A 24 -7.77 0.75 23.63
C GLN A 24 -8.83 -0.35 23.72
N ALA A 25 -9.73 -0.44 22.74
CA ALA A 25 -10.71 -1.53 22.69
C ALA A 25 -10.04 -2.91 22.52
N LEU A 26 -8.97 -3.01 21.73
CA LEU A 26 -8.17 -4.23 21.62
C LEU A 26 -7.54 -4.62 22.97
N LEU A 27 -6.95 -3.66 23.68
CA LEU A 27 -6.37 -3.90 25.01
C LEU A 27 -7.42 -4.41 26.00
N VAL A 28 -8.62 -3.82 26.01
CA VAL A 28 -9.74 -4.26 26.87
C VAL A 28 -10.21 -5.67 26.49
N ALA A 29 -10.15 -6.04 25.22
CA ALA A 29 -10.48 -7.39 24.74
C ALA A 29 -9.37 -8.43 24.99
N GLY A 30 -8.23 -8.03 25.58
CA GLY A 30 -7.08 -8.92 25.80
C GLY A 30 -6.26 -9.20 24.53
N GLU A 31 -6.47 -8.41 23.46
CA GLU A 31 -5.73 -8.52 22.21
C GLU A 31 -4.47 -7.64 22.21
N ASP A 32 -3.50 -7.98 21.37
CA ASP A 32 -2.28 -7.20 21.19
C ASP A 32 -2.56 -5.93 20.37
N ALA A 33 -2.65 -4.80 21.07
CA ALA A 33 -2.86 -3.48 20.46
C ALA A 33 -1.56 -2.76 20.08
N CYS A 34 -0.40 -3.34 20.39
CA CYS A 34 0.90 -2.72 20.12
C CYS A 34 1.50 -3.24 18.82
N ARG A 35 1.30 -4.52 18.51
CA ARG A 35 1.84 -5.14 17.30
C ARG A 35 0.93 -4.97 16.09
N ILE A 36 1.54 -4.98 14.92
CA ILE A 36 0.85 -5.14 13.64
C ILE A 36 0.98 -6.62 13.26
N PRO A 37 -0.11 -7.39 13.18
CA PRO A 37 -0.03 -8.80 12.84
C PRO A 37 0.58 -8.98 11.44
N ALA A 38 1.33 -10.06 11.24
CA ALA A 38 1.75 -10.48 9.90
C ALA A 38 0.54 -11.01 9.11
N ALA A 39 0.58 -10.88 7.79
CA ALA A 39 -0.41 -11.49 6.91
C ALA A 39 -0.19 -13.00 6.83
N LEU A 40 -1.27 -13.78 6.74
CA LEU A 40 -1.19 -15.15 6.24
C LEU A 40 -0.70 -15.14 4.78
N PRO A 41 -0.04 -16.20 4.28
CA PRO A 41 0.59 -16.18 2.96
C PRO A 41 -0.33 -15.72 1.82
N ALA A 42 -1.56 -16.24 1.74
CA ALA A 42 -2.51 -15.85 0.69
C ALA A 42 -3.01 -14.39 0.83
N GLN A 43 -3.10 -13.87 2.05
CA GLN A 43 -3.40 -12.46 2.31
C GLN A 43 -2.20 -11.57 1.94
N ALA A 44 -0.98 -12.01 2.22
CA ALA A 44 0.25 -11.30 1.83
C ALA A 44 0.35 -11.17 0.31
N GLU A 45 0.04 -12.23 -0.44
CA GLU A 45 -0.03 -12.19 -1.91
C GLU A 45 -1.04 -11.17 -2.44
N LEU A 46 -2.23 -11.10 -1.84
CA LEU A 46 -3.26 -10.14 -2.23
C LEU A 46 -2.82 -8.70 -1.92
N GLU A 47 -2.32 -8.47 -0.72
CA GLU A 47 -1.82 -7.17 -0.27
C GLU A 47 -0.64 -6.69 -1.12
N ALA A 48 0.32 -7.56 -1.42
CA ALA A 48 1.46 -7.25 -2.26
C ALA A 48 1.02 -6.82 -3.66
N ALA A 49 0.10 -7.58 -4.27
CA ALA A 49 -0.42 -7.26 -5.60
C ALA A 49 -1.16 -5.91 -5.62
N ILE A 50 -1.89 -5.58 -4.56
CA ILE A 50 -2.55 -4.27 -4.40
C ILE A 50 -1.50 -3.17 -4.24
N ALA A 51 -0.58 -3.33 -3.27
CA ALA A 51 0.43 -2.33 -2.93
C ALA A 51 1.22 -1.90 -4.17
N LEU A 52 1.73 -2.84 -4.95
CA LEU A 52 2.55 -2.57 -6.14
C LEU A 52 1.79 -1.87 -7.26
N ARG A 53 0.46 -2.06 -7.34
CA ARG A 53 -0.37 -1.39 -8.34
C ARG A 53 -0.73 0.03 -7.92
N VAL A 54 -1.00 0.26 -6.63
CA VAL A 54 -1.37 1.60 -6.14
C VAL A 54 -0.15 2.45 -5.76
N ALA A 55 1.04 1.85 -5.72
CA ALA A 55 2.27 2.47 -5.28
C ALA A 55 2.63 3.75 -6.04
N LYS A 56 2.09 3.99 -7.23
CA LYS A 56 2.43 5.16 -8.07
C LYS A 56 1.44 6.32 -7.93
N MET A 57 0.59 6.28 -6.91
CA MET A 57 -0.29 7.42 -6.62
C MET A 57 0.59 8.54 -6.05
N GLY A 58 0.94 9.50 -6.91
CA GLY A 58 1.83 10.62 -6.57
C GLY A 58 1.34 11.47 -5.39
N GLY A 59 2.17 12.42 -4.96
CA GLY A 59 1.94 13.25 -3.78
C GLY A 59 0.89 14.34 -3.98
N LEU A 60 -0.39 13.98 -3.86
CA LEU A 60 -1.54 14.91 -3.94
C LEU A 60 -2.28 15.08 -2.61
N SER A 61 -1.88 14.34 -1.59
CA SER A 61 -2.42 14.45 -0.23
C SER A 61 -1.33 14.09 0.77
N LYS A 62 -1.49 14.46 2.04
CA LYS A 62 -0.59 14.02 3.13
C LYS A 62 -0.60 12.51 3.40
N HIS A 63 -1.49 11.78 2.73
CA HIS A 63 -1.73 10.35 2.92
C HIS A 63 -1.15 9.56 1.73
N PRO A 64 -0.06 8.79 1.94
CA PRO A 64 0.48 7.88 0.95
C PRO A 64 -0.61 7.00 0.34
N TRP A 65 -0.70 6.98 -0.99
CA TRP A 65 -1.71 6.23 -1.75
C TRP A 65 -3.16 6.58 -1.43
N GLY A 66 -3.38 7.75 -0.83
CA GLY A 66 -4.68 8.19 -0.33
C GLY A 66 -5.19 7.34 0.83
N ILE A 67 -4.32 6.61 1.54
CA ILE A 67 -4.69 5.76 2.68
C ILE A 67 -4.72 6.62 3.95
N GLU A 68 -5.91 6.81 4.51
CA GLU A 68 -6.09 7.50 5.79
C GLU A 68 -5.91 6.55 6.96
N LYS A 69 -6.31 5.29 6.84
CA LYS A 69 -6.17 4.34 7.94
C LYS A 69 -6.11 2.90 7.45
N LEU A 70 -5.43 2.08 8.23
CA LEU A 70 -5.28 0.65 8.06
C LEU A 70 -5.73 -0.04 9.33
N VAL A 71 -6.50 -1.13 9.22
CA VAL A 71 -6.77 -2.03 10.36
C VAL A 71 -6.34 -3.43 9.94
N PRO A 72 -5.10 -3.83 10.28
CA PRO A 72 -4.54 -5.11 9.86
C PRO A 72 -5.04 -6.27 10.72
N ARG A 73 -5.38 -7.38 10.06
CA ARG A 73 -5.60 -8.71 10.65
C ARG A 73 -4.77 -9.73 9.88
N ALA A 74 -4.65 -10.97 10.38
CA ALA A 74 -3.86 -11.99 9.71
C ALA A 74 -4.43 -12.35 8.32
N ASP A 75 -5.75 -12.42 8.18
CA ASP A 75 -6.50 -12.86 6.99
C ASP A 75 -7.29 -11.73 6.30
N GLN A 76 -7.16 -10.49 6.78
CA GLN A 76 -7.86 -9.34 6.24
C GLN A 76 -7.11 -8.04 6.49
N LEU A 77 -7.26 -7.07 5.59
CA LEU A 77 -6.83 -5.69 5.81
C LEU A 77 -7.99 -4.75 5.53
N ASN A 78 -8.35 -3.92 6.50
CA ASN A 78 -9.24 -2.79 6.22
C ASN A 78 -8.39 -1.59 5.83
N VAL A 79 -8.80 -0.89 4.78
CA VAL A 79 -8.14 0.29 4.26
C VAL A 79 -9.20 1.39 4.18
N ASP A 80 -9.09 2.40 5.02
CA ASP A 80 -9.89 3.60 4.89
C ASP A 80 -9.13 4.54 3.95
N LEU A 81 -9.72 4.79 2.78
CA LEU A 81 -9.21 5.72 1.79
C LEU A 81 -9.76 7.12 2.05
N LEU A 82 -9.02 8.13 1.60
CA LEU A 82 -9.51 9.49 1.52
C LEU A 82 -10.85 9.52 0.79
N ASN A 83 -11.78 10.31 1.34
CA ASN A 83 -13.09 10.55 0.75
C ASN A 83 -13.02 11.50 -0.47
N GLU A 84 -12.16 11.16 -1.42
CA GLU A 84 -11.85 11.94 -2.62
C GLU A 84 -12.10 11.06 -3.86
N PRO A 85 -13.02 11.43 -4.75
CA PRO A 85 -13.33 10.66 -5.96
C PRO A 85 -12.11 10.24 -6.79
N TYR A 86 -11.09 11.10 -6.92
CA TYR A 86 -9.90 10.77 -7.71
C TYR A 86 -9.08 9.62 -7.09
N VAL A 87 -9.05 9.50 -5.75
CA VAL A 87 -8.35 8.42 -5.04
C VAL A 87 -9.03 7.09 -5.35
N VAL A 88 -10.36 7.06 -5.22
CA VAL A 88 -11.17 5.86 -5.51
C VAL A 88 -11.08 5.48 -6.99
N SER A 89 -11.11 6.47 -7.88
CA SER A 89 -10.98 6.27 -9.33
C SER A 89 -9.63 5.65 -9.67
N TYR A 90 -8.53 6.20 -9.13
CA TYR A 90 -7.19 5.65 -9.31
C TYR A 90 -7.09 4.21 -8.78
N TRP A 91 -7.58 3.92 -7.57
CA TRP A 91 -7.56 2.56 -7.03
C TRP A 91 -8.34 1.59 -7.92
N ALA A 92 -9.55 1.94 -8.34
CA ALA A 92 -10.33 1.07 -9.22
C ALA A 92 -9.65 0.85 -10.58
N GLU A 93 -9.11 1.91 -11.19
CA GLU A 93 -8.39 1.83 -12.45
C GLU A 93 -7.13 0.96 -12.35
N MET A 94 -6.35 1.09 -11.29
CA MET A 94 -5.10 0.38 -11.09
C MET A 94 -5.29 -1.06 -10.60
N LEU A 95 -6.43 -1.39 -9.98
CA LEU A 95 -6.65 -2.70 -9.38
C LEU A 95 -7.53 -3.62 -10.23
N LEU A 96 -8.57 -3.10 -10.89
CA LEU A 96 -9.53 -3.95 -11.60
C LEU A 96 -8.89 -4.61 -12.82
N PRO A 97 -8.84 -5.96 -12.90
CA PRO A 97 -8.12 -6.65 -13.95
C PRO A 97 -8.77 -6.50 -15.32
N ARG A 98 -7.95 -6.16 -16.32
CA ARG A 98 -8.34 -6.16 -17.74
C ARG A 98 -7.31 -6.90 -18.57
N LEU A 99 -7.77 -7.65 -19.57
CA LEU A 99 -6.89 -8.26 -20.56
C LEU A 99 -6.14 -7.18 -21.35
N VAL A 100 -4.85 -7.42 -21.57
CA VAL A 100 -4.02 -6.64 -22.49
C VAL A 100 -3.80 -7.48 -23.72
N ASP A 101 -4.17 -6.96 -24.89
CA ASP A 101 -3.92 -7.62 -26.16
C ASP A 101 -2.50 -7.32 -26.65
N ASP A 102 -1.95 -8.20 -27.47
CA ASP A 102 -0.63 -8.06 -28.09
C ASP A 102 0.54 -7.88 -27.10
N VAL A 103 0.68 -8.84 -26.18
CA VAL A 103 1.80 -8.89 -25.23
C VAL A 103 2.84 -9.92 -25.66
N CYS A 104 4.12 -9.54 -25.61
CA CYS A 104 5.23 -10.47 -25.81
C CYS A 104 5.40 -11.43 -24.63
N ASP A 105 5.01 -11.01 -23.43
CA ASP A 105 5.13 -11.77 -22.19
C ASP A 105 3.75 -12.08 -21.60
N VAL A 106 3.50 -13.35 -21.30
CA VAL A 106 2.25 -13.81 -20.69
C VAL A 106 1.99 -13.21 -19.31
N ARG A 107 3.04 -12.76 -18.61
CA ARG A 107 2.95 -12.09 -17.30
C ARG A 107 2.29 -10.71 -17.42
N ASP A 108 2.44 -10.06 -18.57
CA ASP A 108 1.89 -8.74 -18.85
C ASP A 108 0.49 -8.78 -19.48
N ALA A 109 -0.05 -9.98 -19.70
CA ALA A 109 -1.36 -10.19 -20.33
C ALA A 109 -2.55 -9.61 -19.53
N ILE A 110 -2.31 -9.19 -18.28
CA ILE A 110 -3.32 -8.63 -17.37
C ILE A 110 -2.84 -7.28 -16.84
N SER A 111 -3.56 -6.22 -17.19
CA SER A 111 -3.45 -4.95 -16.47
C SER A 111 -4.21 -5.05 -15.14
N GLY A 112 -3.76 -4.31 -14.13
CA GLY A 112 -4.32 -4.40 -12.78
C GLY A 112 -3.92 -5.67 -12.03
N VAL A 113 -4.75 -6.11 -11.08
CA VAL A 113 -4.47 -7.29 -10.25
C VAL A 113 -5.22 -8.50 -10.80
N GLY A 114 -4.49 -9.42 -11.45
CA GLY A 114 -5.07 -10.66 -11.96
C GLY A 114 -5.81 -11.47 -10.88
N GLY A 115 -6.99 -11.97 -11.22
CA GLY A 115 -7.88 -12.72 -10.35
C GLY A 115 -8.65 -11.86 -9.34
N LEU A 116 -8.43 -10.55 -9.29
CA LEU A 116 -9.13 -9.68 -8.34
C LEU A 116 -10.60 -9.53 -8.74
N ARG A 117 -11.48 -9.71 -7.76
CA ARG A 117 -12.91 -9.41 -7.84
C ARG A 117 -13.28 -8.49 -6.69
N TYR A 118 -14.42 -7.83 -6.83
CA TYR A 118 -14.96 -6.99 -5.78
C TYR A 118 -16.42 -7.31 -5.49
N ARG A 119 -16.84 -7.02 -4.25
CA ARG A 119 -18.24 -6.97 -3.85
C ARG A 119 -18.48 -5.68 -3.09
N SER A 120 -19.42 -4.88 -3.56
CA SER A 120 -19.86 -3.68 -2.87
C SER A 120 -20.92 -4.01 -1.82
N SER A 121 -20.87 -3.29 -0.72
CA SER A 121 -21.90 -3.25 0.31
C SER A 121 -22.28 -1.79 0.55
N SER A 122 -23.24 -1.52 1.43
CA SER A 122 -23.64 -0.16 1.78
C SER A 122 -22.53 0.68 2.41
N SER A 123 -21.48 0.06 2.98
CA SER A 123 -20.45 0.75 3.75
C SER A 123 -19.01 0.45 3.34
N ALA A 124 -18.79 -0.47 2.40
CA ALA A 124 -17.45 -0.91 2.02
C ALA A 124 -17.43 -1.61 0.66
N VAL A 125 -16.25 -1.62 0.03
CA VAL A 125 -15.94 -2.47 -1.12
C VAL A 125 -14.97 -3.57 -0.67
N ARG A 126 -15.38 -4.83 -0.78
CA ARG A 126 -14.53 -5.98 -0.48
C ARG A 126 -13.80 -6.43 -1.74
N LEU A 127 -12.48 -6.38 -1.72
CA LEU A 127 -11.59 -6.96 -2.72
C LEU A 127 -11.16 -8.37 -2.29
N PHE A 128 -11.18 -9.32 -3.22
CA PHE A 128 -10.80 -10.71 -2.97
C PHE A 128 -10.39 -11.42 -4.26
N ARG A 129 -9.75 -12.59 -4.12
CA ARG A 129 -9.48 -13.52 -5.23
C ARG A 129 -10.34 -14.77 -5.06
N PRO A 130 -11.14 -15.17 -6.06
CA PRO A 130 -11.92 -16.41 -5.98
C PRO A 130 -11.03 -17.61 -5.63
N GLY A 131 -11.50 -18.47 -4.73
CA GLY A 131 -10.77 -19.66 -4.27
C GLY A 131 -9.59 -19.41 -3.34
N MET A 132 -9.29 -18.15 -2.97
CA MET A 132 -8.22 -17.83 -2.02
C MET A 132 -8.78 -17.33 -0.69
N VAL A 133 -8.08 -17.66 0.40
CA VAL A 133 -8.32 -17.05 1.72
C VAL A 133 -7.65 -15.67 1.75
N GLY A 134 -8.33 -14.68 2.31
CA GLY A 134 -7.85 -13.30 2.30
C GLY A 134 -8.87 -12.32 1.73
N SER A 135 -8.90 -11.10 2.26
CA SER A 135 -9.64 -10.00 1.65
C SER A 135 -9.10 -8.64 2.08
N VAL A 136 -9.33 -7.63 1.23
CA VAL A 136 -9.10 -6.23 1.59
C VAL A 136 -10.45 -5.51 1.57
N LEU A 137 -10.80 -4.84 2.68
CA LEU A 137 -12.02 -4.03 2.77
C LEU A 137 -11.66 -2.56 2.59
N LEU A 138 -12.09 -1.96 1.48
CA LEU A 138 -11.97 -0.53 1.25
C LEU A 138 -13.15 0.23 1.86
N LYS A 139 -12.85 1.29 2.59
CA LYS A 139 -13.82 2.14 3.32
C LYS A 139 -13.40 3.61 3.22
N GLY A 140 -14.14 4.51 3.86
CA GLY A 140 -13.83 5.95 3.92
C GLY A 140 -14.45 6.79 2.80
N PHE A 141 -15.13 6.15 1.84
CA PHE A 141 -15.80 6.79 0.70
C PHE A 141 -17.17 6.15 0.44
N ASP A 142 -18.00 6.80 -0.39
CA ASP A 142 -19.28 6.21 -0.84
C ASP A 142 -19.03 5.01 -1.80
N PRO A 143 -19.39 3.76 -1.43
CA PRO A 143 -19.14 2.58 -2.28
C PRO A 143 -19.74 2.67 -3.68
N ARG A 144 -20.77 3.50 -3.90
CA ARG A 144 -21.35 3.76 -5.23
C ARG A 144 -20.36 4.41 -6.18
N TRP A 145 -19.36 5.12 -5.67
CA TRP A 145 -18.28 5.68 -6.50
C TRP A 145 -17.51 4.58 -7.19
N TRP A 146 -17.12 3.53 -6.45
CA TRP A 146 -16.44 2.36 -7.01
C TRP A 146 -17.30 1.69 -8.09
N GLU A 147 -18.59 1.48 -7.83
CA GLU A 147 -19.50 0.87 -8.81
C GLU A 147 -19.61 1.69 -10.09
N ARG A 148 -19.73 3.03 -9.97
CA ARG A 148 -19.77 3.93 -11.13
C ARG A 148 -18.49 3.86 -11.94
N ILE A 149 -17.33 3.85 -11.28
CA ILE A 149 -16.02 3.76 -11.94
C ILE A 149 -15.84 2.40 -12.62
N ALA A 150 -16.16 1.31 -11.91
CA ALA A 150 -16.07 -0.04 -12.46
C ALA A 150 -17.00 -0.22 -13.67
N ARG A 151 -18.23 0.31 -13.61
CA ARG A 151 -19.15 0.33 -14.74
C ARG A 151 -18.59 1.12 -15.92
N ARG A 152 -18.03 2.31 -15.69
CA ARG A 152 -17.39 3.11 -16.74
C ARG A 152 -16.24 2.35 -17.40
N ILE A 153 -15.37 1.70 -16.61
CA ILE A 153 -14.28 0.86 -17.13
C ILE A 153 -14.85 -0.25 -18.01
N TYR A 154 -15.90 -0.94 -17.56
CA TYR A 154 -16.56 -1.98 -18.33
C TYR A 154 -17.20 -1.45 -19.62
N GLU A 155 -17.89 -0.32 -19.58
CA GLU A 155 -18.53 0.29 -20.75
C GLU A 155 -17.51 0.71 -21.82
N ARG A 156 -16.33 1.17 -21.39
CA ARG A 156 -15.23 1.53 -22.28
C ARG A 156 -14.57 0.30 -22.92
N GLU A 157 -14.37 -0.77 -22.17
CA GLU A 157 -13.58 -1.94 -22.59
C GLU A 157 -14.25 -3.28 -22.20
N PRO A 158 -15.48 -3.56 -22.68
CA PRO A 158 -16.27 -4.69 -22.16
C PRO A 158 -15.66 -6.05 -22.50
N ARG A 159 -14.91 -6.13 -23.60
CA ARG A 159 -14.26 -7.38 -24.06
C ARG A 159 -13.03 -7.76 -23.25
N THR A 160 -12.40 -6.80 -22.58
CA THR A 160 -11.17 -7.04 -21.80
C THR A 160 -11.42 -7.03 -20.29
N ALA A 161 -12.54 -6.47 -19.83
CA ALA A 161 -12.92 -6.37 -18.42
C ALA A 161 -13.26 -7.73 -17.80
N VAL A 162 -12.25 -8.43 -17.27
CA VAL A 162 -12.42 -9.76 -16.63
C VAL A 162 -12.84 -9.67 -15.16
N PHE A 163 -12.80 -8.48 -14.54
CA PHE A 163 -13.23 -8.28 -13.16
C PHE A 163 -14.74 -8.52 -12.90
N VAL A 164 -15.55 -8.64 -13.96
CA VAL A 164 -16.98 -8.99 -13.88
C VAL A 164 -17.22 -10.50 -13.85
N GLU A 165 -16.22 -11.32 -14.16
CA GLU A 165 -16.33 -12.78 -14.15
C GLU A 165 -16.41 -13.32 -12.70
N SER A 166 -17.07 -14.46 -12.50
CA SER A 166 -17.21 -15.03 -11.15
C SER A 166 -15.95 -15.72 -10.62
N ASP A 167 -15.09 -16.19 -11.53
CA ASP A 167 -13.86 -16.92 -11.24
C ASP A 167 -12.72 -16.42 -12.15
N TRP A 168 -11.51 -16.93 -11.96
CA TRP A 168 -10.34 -16.59 -12.75
C TRP A 168 -10.48 -17.08 -14.20
N SER A 169 -10.29 -16.18 -15.16
CA SER A 169 -10.17 -16.53 -16.57
C SER A 169 -8.93 -17.39 -16.83
N ARG A 170 -8.91 -18.10 -17.97
CA ARG A 170 -7.74 -18.89 -18.39
C ARG A 170 -6.47 -18.04 -18.51
N ARG A 171 -6.60 -16.81 -19.03
CA ARG A 171 -5.48 -15.87 -19.18
C ARG A 171 -4.98 -15.38 -17.83
N GLU A 172 -5.88 -15.05 -16.88
CA GLU A 172 -5.49 -14.68 -15.51
C GLU A 172 -4.73 -15.80 -14.80
N ARG A 173 -5.18 -17.06 -14.94
CA ARG A 173 -4.48 -18.22 -14.36
C ARG A 173 -3.10 -18.42 -14.97
N ALA A 174 -2.97 -18.28 -16.29
CA ALA A 174 -1.69 -18.40 -16.99
C ALA A 174 -0.70 -17.31 -16.57
N ALA A 175 -1.14 -16.05 -16.58
CA ALA A 175 -0.34 -14.92 -16.13
C ALA A 175 0.08 -15.07 -14.67
N GLY A 176 -0.86 -15.41 -13.78
CA GLY A 176 -0.58 -15.60 -12.35
C GLY A 176 0.41 -16.73 -12.07
N ARG A 177 0.34 -17.84 -12.81
CA ARG A 177 1.31 -18.94 -12.71
C ARG A 177 2.69 -18.48 -13.17
N ALA A 178 2.80 -17.87 -14.34
CA ALA A 178 4.08 -17.38 -14.87
C ALA A 178 4.71 -16.32 -13.98
N SER A 179 3.90 -15.43 -13.40
CA SER A 179 4.38 -14.45 -12.41
C SER A 179 4.94 -15.15 -11.19
N ARG A 180 4.25 -16.15 -10.60
CA ARG A 180 4.77 -16.87 -9.42
C ARG A 180 6.06 -17.63 -9.69
N GLU A 181 6.18 -18.26 -10.85
CA GLU A 181 7.37 -19.03 -11.24
C GLU A 181 8.60 -18.15 -11.51
N SER A 182 8.41 -16.88 -11.84
CA SER A 182 9.49 -15.94 -12.17
C SER A 182 9.63 -14.78 -11.20
N SER A 183 8.79 -14.70 -10.17
CA SER A 183 8.74 -13.56 -9.26
C SER A 183 9.96 -13.58 -8.36
N VAL A 184 10.82 -12.58 -8.56
CA VAL A 184 11.85 -12.18 -7.59
C VAL A 184 11.25 -11.46 -6.37
N MET A 185 9.95 -11.13 -6.41
CA MET A 185 9.28 -10.37 -5.37
C MET A 185 8.73 -11.30 -4.28
N ASP A 186 9.18 -11.08 -3.04
CA ASP A 186 8.56 -11.68 -1.85
C ASP A 186 7.29 -10.90 -1.44
N PRO A 187 6.09 -11.52 -1.51
CA PRO A 187 4.85 -10.88 -1.09
C PRO A 187 4.84 -10.42 0.37
N ALA A 188 5.58 -11.10 1.24
CA ALA A 188 5.61 -10.77 2.66
C ALA A 188 6.29 -9.42 2.91
N ILE A 189 7.25 -9.01 2.06
CA ILE A 189 7.87 -7.68 2.12
C ILE A 189 6.89 -6.58 1.70
N ALA A 190 6.24 -6.70 0.54
CA ALA A 190 5.27 -5.69 0.09
C ALA A 190 4.06 -5.59 1.04
N SER A 191 3.56 -6.71 1.54
CA SER A 191 2.48 -6.74 2.54
C SER A 191 2.90 -6.04 3.84
N ALA A 192 4.10 -6.33 4.34
CA ALA A 192 4.66 -5.67 5.52
C ALA A 192 4.78 -4.14 5.36
N LEU A 193 5.22 -3.69 4.18
CA LEU A 193 5.30 -2.27 3.82
C LEU A 193 3.92 -1.63 3.71
N LEU A 194 2.96 -2.26 3.02
CA LEU A 194 1.59 -1.76 2.90
C LEU A 194 0.95 -1.54 4.28
N ARG A 195 1.06 -2.54 5.17
CA ARG A 195 0.52 -2.48 6.55
C ARG A 195 1.13 -1.38 7.41
N ARG A 196 2.21 -0.74 6.95
CA ARG A 196 2.96 0.33 7.63
C ARG A 196 3.08 1.59 6.79
N VAL A 197 2.40 1.70 5.65
CA VAL A 197 2.66 2.81 4.71
C VAL A 197 2.44 4.18 5.36
N ARG A 198 1.58 4.31 6.38
CA ARG A 198 1.42 5.58 7.11
C ARG A 198 2.68 6.01 7.86
N ALA A 199 3.60 5.09 8.18
CA ALA A 199 4.89 5.41 8.75
C ALA A 199 5.71 6.30 7.80
N THR A 200 5.45 6.27 6.48
CA THR A 200 6.15 7.11 5.50
C THR A 200 5.60 8.52 5.40
N CYS A 201 4.55 8.88 6.14
CA CYS A 201 4.07 10.26 6.24
C CYS A 201 5.11 11.16 6.93
N GLY A 202 5.57 12.20 6.25
CA GLY A 202 6.25 13.34 6.87
C GLY A 202 5.28 14.44 7.29
N LEU A 203 5.82 15.64 7.50
CA LEU A 203 5.13 16.78 8.13
C LEU A 203 4.44 17.73 7.15
N GLY A 204 4.73 17.63 5.86
CA GLY A 204 4.19 18.46 4.80
C GLY A 204 2.75 18.11 4.43
N GLU A 205 2.19 18.92 3.56
CA GLU A 205 0.78 18.86 3.19
C GLU A 205 0.51 17.80 2.10
N ALA A 206 1.56 17.33 1.43
CA ALA A 206 1.50 16.29 0.42
C ALA A 206 2.65 15.28 0.55
N ASN A 207 2.35 14.01 0.36
CA ASN A 207 3.30 12.92 0.41
C ASN A 207 2.93 11.87 -0.65
N GLY A 208 3.80 11.73 -1.65
CA GLY A 208 3.82 10.58 -2.54
C GLY A 208 4.79 9.55 -1.98
N THR A 209 4.43 8.29 -2.04
CA THR A 209 5.33 7.20 -1.67
C THR A 209 5.33 6.23 -2.83
N ASP A 210 6.46 5.96 -3.46
CA ASP A 210 6.61 4.96 -4.51
C ASP A 210 7.28 3.71 -3.95
N VAL A 211 6.85 2.54 -4.41
CA VAL A 211 7.46 1.25 -4.08
C VAL A 211 7.71 0.45 -5.34
N TRP A 212 8.93 -0.03 -5.49
CA TRP A 212 9.30 -0.95 -6.57
C TRP A 212 10.35 -1.95 -6.11
N CYS A 213 10.49 -3.00 -6.90
CA CYS A 213 11.47 -4.04 -6.70
C CYS A 213 12.28 -4.23 -7.98
N SER A 214 13.58 -4.42 -7.82
CA SER A 214 14.51 -4.76 -8.91
C SER A 214 15.37 -5.94 -8.49
N ALA A 215 15.74 -6.79 -9.45
CA ALA A 215 16.74 -7.83 -9.23
C ALA A 215 18.03 -7.42 -9.93
N ILE A 216 19.16 -7.50 -9.22
CA ILE A 216 20.50 -7.31 -9.78
C ILE A 216 21.30 -8.56 -9.43
N GLY A 217 21.60 -9.39 -10.44
CA GLY A 217 22.21 -10.70 -10.20
C GLY A 217 21.25 -11.61 -9.42
N HIS A 218 21.71 -12.12 -8.27
CA HIS A 218 20.92 -12.97 -7.37
C HIS A 218 20.24 -12.21 -6.24
N GLU A 219 20.47 -10.89 -6.14
CA GLU A 219 19.95 -10.07 -5.04
C GLU A 219 18.68 -9.34 -5.47
N THR A 220 17.73 -9.27 -4.53
CA THR A 220 16.46 -8.55 -4.69
C THR A 220 16.51 -7.26 -3.88
N PHE A 221 16.23 -6.14 -4.55
CA PHE A 221 16.25 -4.80 -3.98
C PHE A 221 14.85 -4.20 -3.99
N TRP A 222 14.30 -3.97 -2.82
CA TRP A 222 13.09 -3.19 -2.63
C TRP A 222 13.47 -1.74 -2.38
N THR A 223 12.78 -0.83 -3.06
CA THR A 223 12.94 0.61 -2.84
C THR A 223 11.60 1.23 -2.47
N LEU A 224 11.63 2.03 -1.42
CA LEU A 224 10.54 2.85 -0.90
C LEU A 224 10.99 4.31 -0.96
N GLU A 225 10.47 5.08 -1.92
CA GLU A 225 10.79 6.50 -2.07
C GLU A 225 9.60 7.36 -1.62
N ALA A 226 9.79 8.18 -0.60
CA ALA A 226 8.79 9.16 -0.18
C ALA A 226 9.19 10.57 -0.64
N THR A 227 8.22 11.40 -1.03
CA THR A 227 8.50 12.78 -1.43
C THR A 227 8.80 13.67 -0.21
N ASP A 228 7.98 13.55 0.83
CA ASP A 228 8.11 14.29 2.07
C ASP A 228 7.92 13.30 3.24
N GLY A 229 8.82 12.31 3.30
CA GLY A 229 8.76 11.28 4.33
C GLY A 229 9.21 11.76 5.72
N PRO A 230 9.01 10.97 6.79
CA PRO A 230 9.41 11.33 8.14
C PRO A 230 10.93 11.51 8.29
N ALA A 231 11.34 12.10 9.41
CA ALA A 231 12.73 12.11 9.80
C ALA A 231 13.25 10.68 10.04
N CYS A 232 14.53 10.50 9.75
CA CYS A 232 15.29 9.27 9.92
C CYS A 232 15.12 8.62 11.32
N SER A 233 15.23 9.44 12.38
CA SER A 233 15.07 9.03 13.78
C SER A 233 13.68 8.51 14.10
N GLU A 234 12.70 8.82 13.26
CA GLU A 234 11.32 8.44 13.44
C GLU A 234 10.94 7.21 12.62
N LEU A 235 11.47 7.06 11.41
CA LEU A 235 11.14 5.92 10.54
C LEU A 235 11.87 4.65 10.94
N ALA A 236 13.17 4.73 11.23
CA ALA A 236 13.97 3.54 11.48
C ALA A 236 13.36 2.67 12.61
N PRO A 237 12.97 3.23 13.77
CA PRO A 237 12.31 2.44 14.82
C PRO A 237 10.96 1.83 14.42
N LEU A 238 10.27 2.35 13.41
CA LEU A 238 8.99 1.80 12.95
C LEU A 238 9.16 0.60 12.02
N LEU A 239 10.35 0.46 11.41
CA LEU A 239 10.67 -0.60 10.46
C LEU A 239 11.65 -1.63 11.04
N THR A 240 12.42 -1.30 12.08
CA THR A 240 13.48 -2.18 12.61
C THR A 240 13.00 -2.89 13.87
N ASP A 241 13.27 -2.31 15.04
CA ASP A 241 13.05 -2.89 16.35
C ASP A 241 11.78 -2.35 17.01
N GLY A 242 11.18 -3.16 17.89
CA GLY A 242 10.00 -2.77 18.67
C GLY A 242 8.69 -3.45 18.21
N PRO A 243 7.57 -3.14 18.87
CA PRO A 243 6.32 -3.91 18.70
C PRO A 243 5.74 -3.80 17.29
N THR A 244 5.97 -2.69 16.59
CA THR A 244 5.56 -2.51 15.20
C THR A 244 6.67 -2.75 14.19
N GLY A 245 7.92 -2.98 14.63
CA GLY A 245 9.05 -3.21 13.75
C GLY A 245 8.88 -4.45 12.87
N LEU A 246 9.73 -4.59 11.86
CA LEU A 246 9.79 -5.76 10.99
C LEU A 246 10.95 -6.70 11.33
N GLY A 247 11.73 -6.36 12.36
CA GLY A 247 12.95 -7.10 12.71
C GLY A 247 14.04 -6.97 11.65
N TRP A 248 13.95 -5.95 10.78
CA TRP A 248 14.94 -5.71 9.75
C TRP A 248 16.20 -5.08 10.34
N ARG A 249 17.36 -5.52 9.86
CA ARG A 249 18.64 -4.97 10.30
C ARG A 249 18.95 -3.71 9.51
N VAL A 250 19.27 -2.61 10.21
CA VAL A 250 19.82 -1.41 9.56
C VAL A 250 21.28 -1.66 9.20
N ASN A 251 21.63 -1.51 7.93
CA ASN A 251 23.02 -1.62 7.48
C ASN A 251 23.70 -0.25 7.44
N THR A 252 23.00 0.75 6.87
CA THR A 252 23.55 2.10 6.71
C THR A 252 22.46 3.14 6.84
N PHE A 253 22.84 4.27 7.40
CA PHE A 253 21.97 5.42 7.62
C PHE A 253 22.68 6.68 7.13
N ASN A 254 22.06 7.37 6.18
CA ASN A 254 22.60 8.58 5.58
C ASN A 254 21.53 9.66 5.61
N CYS A 255 21.63 10.62 6.53
CA CYS A 255 20.63 11.68 6.68
C CYS A 255 21.33 13.03 6.59
N LEU A 256 20.71 13.95 5.86
CA LEU A 256 21.23 15.29 5.63
C LEU A 256 20.61 16.32 6.59
N CYS A 257 19.84 15.84 7.58
CA CYS A 257 19.10 16.65 8.56
C CYS A 257 20.02 17.61 9.34
N GLU A 258 21.25 17.18 9.64
CA GLU A 258 22.24 18.01 10.35
C GLU A 258 22.82 19.14 9.48
N GLN A 259 22.62 19.08 8.16
CA GLN A 259 23.15 20.03 7.17
C GLN A 259 22.07 21.02 6.67
N GLY A 260 20.94 21.13 7.36
CA GLY A 260 19.83 22.03 6.98
C GLY A 260 19.04 21.56 5.75
N ARG A 261 19.21 20.31 5.31
CA ARG A 261 18.39 19.67 4.28
C ARG A 261 17.53 18.58 4.91
N ASP A 262 16.22 18.64 4.68
CA ASP A 262 15.30 17.59 5.13
C ASP A 262 15.41 16.38 4.19
N GLY A 263 15.98 15.28 4.67
CA GLY A 263 16.02 14.04 3.91
C GLY A 263 17.00 12.97 4.42
N CYS A 264 16.70 11.73 4.06
CA CYS A 264 17.13 10.51 4.71
C CYS A 264 17.21 9.36 3.71
N SER A 265 18.25 8.54 3.77
CA SER A 265 18.33 7.23 3.13
C SER A 265 18.70 6.19 4.17
N VAL A 266 17.95 5.11 4.22
CA VAL A 266 18.20 3.99 5.13
C VAL A 266 18.26 2.73 4.28
N ASN A 267 19.36 1.99 4.38
CA ASN A 267 19.45 0.65 3.79
C ASN A 267 19.30 -0.37 4.91
N MET A 268 18.42 -1.32 4.68
CA MET A 268 18.06 -2.37 5.62
C MET A 268 18.16 -3.73 4.93
N THR A 269 18.29 -4.78 5.72
CA THR A 269 18.23 -6.16 5.26
C THR A 269 17.07 -6.87 5.97
N ALA A 270 16.26 -7.59 5.19
CA ALA A 270 15.15 -8.37 5.71
C ALA A 270 15.64 -9.65 6.43
N TRP A 271 14.69 -10.47 6.88
CA TRP A 271 14.91 -11.54 7.87
C TRP A 271 15.88 -12.65 7.43
N ASP A 272 16.09 -12.82 6.13
CA ASP A 272 16.85 -13.92 5.54
C ASP A 272 18.24 -13.51 5.01
N GLU A 273 18.64 -12.27 5.29
CA GLU A 273 19.86 -11.63 4.77
C GLU A 273 19.96 -11.49 3.24
N SER A 274 18.97 -11.98 2.49
CA SER A 274 18.99 -12.06 1.02
C SER A 274 18.24 -10.91 0.34
N VAL A 275 17.34 -10.24 1.09
CA VAL A 275 16.54 -9.12 0.59
C VAL A 275 17.04 -7.80 1.15
N SER A 276 17.49 -6.93 0.25
CA SER A 276 17.86 -5.55 0.57
C SER A 276 16.64 -4.64 0.43
N VAL A 277 16.39 -3.81 1.43
CA VAL A 277 15.32 -2.80 1.42
C VAL A 277 15.92 -1.41 1.62
N ARG A 278 15.64 -0.51 0.68
CA ARG A 278 16.09 0.88 0.73
C ARG A 278 14.90 1.81 0.91
N TYR A 279 14.98 2.67 1.92
CA TYR A 279 14.12 3.84 2.04
C TYR A 279 14.88 5.10 1.61
N LEU A 280 14.21 6.01 0.93
CA LEU A 280 14.73 7.36 0.63
C LEU A 280 13.63 8.43 0.65
N ASN A 281 13.96 9.64 1.11
CA ASN A 281 13.16 10.86 0.89
C ASN A 281 14.02 12.09 0.55
N LEU A 282 15.22 11.88 0.00
CA LEU A 282 16.24 12.92 -0.21
C LEU A 282 15.95 13.88 -1.38
N ARG A 283 14.95 13.58 -2.22
CA ARG A 283 14.86 14.17 -3.57
C ARG A 283 13.90 15.36 -3.67
N TRP A 284 12.79 15.35 -2.93
CA TRP A 284 11.64 16.22 -3.25
C TRP A 284 11.43 17.38 -2.27
N GLY A 285 12.08 17.35 -1.10
CA GLY A 285 11.91 18.37 -0.06
C GLY A 285 10.48 18.41 0.50
N ARG A 286 10.22 19.35 1.42
CA ARG A 286 8.89 19.48 2.03
C ARG A 286 7.88 19.99 1.02
N LEU A 287 6.85 19.20 0.74
CA LEU A 287 5.79 19.58 -0.20
C LEU A 287 4.68 20.38 0.49
N THR A 288 4.33 21.51 -0.11
CA THR A 288 3.20 22.36 0.27
C THR A 288 2.15 22.32 -0.84
N ILE A 289 0.87 22.21 -0.49
CA ILE A 289 -0.21 22.18 -1.48
C ILE A 289 -0.44 23.62 -1.95
N THR A 290 -0.10 23.87 -3.21
CA THR A 290 -0.34 25.16 -3.87
C THR A 290 -1.78 25.29 -4.36
N ASP A 291 -2.23 26.50 -4.70
CA ASP A 291 -3.53 26.72 -5.34
C ASP A 291 -3.67 25.98 -6.67
N GLN A 292 -2.57 25.86 -7.42
CA GLN A 292 -2.53 25.05 -8.64
C GLN A 292 -2.78 23.57 -8.33
N THR A 293 -2.15 23.04 -7.28
CA THR A 293 -2.38 21.66 -6.82
C THR A 293 -3.84 21.44 -6.40
N ARG A 294 -4.44 22.40 -5.67
CA ARG A 294 -5.87 22.34 -5.29
C ARG A 294 -6.77 22.35 -6.52
N ALA A 295 -6.48 23.20 -7.50
CA ALA A 295 -7.22 23.24 -8.76
C ALA A 295 -7.12 21.92 -9.53
N SER A 296 -5.91 21.31 -9.59
CA SER A 296 -5.72 19.99 -10.19
C SER A 296 -6.51 18.90 -9.46
N ILE A 297 -6.52 18.89 -8.13
CA ILE A 297 -7.31 17.93 -7.33
C ILE A 297 -8.81 18.10 -7.64
N ALA A 298 -9.30 19.34 -7.66
CA ALA A 298 -10.70 19.63 -8.01
C ALA A 298 -11.06 19.16 -9.43
N GLU A 299 -10.13 19.30 -10.39
CA GLU A 299 -10.29 18.78 -11.75
C GLU A 299 -10.36 17.25 -11.76
N MET A 300 -9.41 16.58 -11.12
CA MET A 300 -9.36 15.12 -11.05
C MET A 300 -10.61 14.55 -10.39
N ASN A 301 -11.12 15.17 -9.34
CA ASN A 301 -12.38 14.80 -8.71
C ASN A 301 -13.59 14.94 -9.65
N ARG A 302 -13.62 15.99 -10.46
CA ARG A 302 -14.68 16.19 -11.46
C ARG A 302 -14.61 15.15 -12.58
N MET A 303 -13.40 14.76 -12.96
CA MET A 303 -13.13 13.80 -14.03
C MET A 303 -13.22 12.33 -13.57
N ALA A 304 -13.14 12.05 -12.27
CA ALA A 304 -13.12 10.70 -11.70
C ALA A 304 -14.27 9.78 -12.16
N PHE A 305 -15.42 10.36 -12.54
CA PHE A 305 -16.62 9.64 -12.98
C PHE A 305 -17.00 9.86 -14.45
N ARG A 306 -16.18 10.60 -15.21
CA ARG A 306 -16.37 10.84 -16.65
C ARG A 306 -15.58 9.83 -17.45
#